data_AF-A0A7V8Z8R2-F1
#
_entry.id   AF-A0A7V8Z8R2-F1
#
_cell.length_a   1.000
_cell.length_b   1.000
_cell.length_c   1.000
_cell.angle_alpha   90.00
_cell.angle_beta   90.00
_cell.angle_gamma   90.00
#
_symmetry.space_group_name_H-M   'P 1'
#
loop_
_entity.id
_entity.type
_entity.pdbx_description
1 polymer ?
#
loop_
_entity_poly.entity_id
_entity_poly.type
_entity_poly.pdbx_seq_one_letter_code
_entity_poly.pdbx_strand_id
1 'polypeptide(L)' 'MEDLKCSCEKFERLEGASVPAYVAAFLEGGARSNPEEKNRYRCRVCGRRWEKRAPEGEETRPSLVRIG' A
#
# COMPACT_ATOMS: atom_id res chain seq x y z
N MET A 1 27.05 4.21 3.06
CA MET A 1 25.83 3.47 2.67
C MET A 1 24.79 4.53 2.41
N GLU A 2 24.45 4.78 1.15
CA GLU A 2 23.27 5.58 0.84
C GLU A 2 22.06 4.84 1.42
N ASP A 3 21.50 5.38 2.49
CA ASP A 3 20.17 5.02 2.95
C ASP A 3 19.25 5.15 1.74
N LEU A 4 18.86 4.02 1.14
CA LEU A 4 17.79 3.96 0.16
C LEU A 4 16.50 4.37 0.87
N LYS A 5 16.34 5.69 1.07
CA LYS A 5 15.20 6.31 1.74
C LYS A 5 13.97 5.92 0.95
N CYS A 6 13.20 5.00 1.50
CA CYS A 6 11.98 4.58 0.82
C CYS A 6 11.08 5.81 0.73
N SER A 7 10.52 6.09 -0.45
CA SER A 7 9.59 7.21 -0.60
C SER A 7 8.42 7.09 0.40
N CYS A 8 8.03 5.85 0.73
CA CYS A 8 7.05 5.53 1.76
C CYS A 8 7.39 6.02 3.19
N GLU A 9 8.61 6.44 3.46
CA GLU A 9 8.96 7.03 4.77
C GLU A 9 8.37 8.43 4.94
N LYS A 10 8.18 9.15 3.84
CA LYS A 10 7.64 10.52 3.83
C LYS A 10 6.11 10.56 3.83
N PHE A 11 5.45 9.40 3.69
CA PHE A 11 4.01 9.32 3.57
C PHE A 11 3.45 8.38 4.64
N GLU A 12 2.43 8.85 5.36
CA GLU A 12 1.67 8.02 6.31
C GLU A 12 0.39 7.46 5.68
N ARG A 13 -0.08 8.14 4.63
CA ARG A 13 -1.24 7.75 3.84
C ARG A 13 -1.04 8.14 2.38
N LEU A 14 -1.49 7.30 1.46
CA LEU A 14 -1.61 7.59 0.03
C LEU A 14 -3.07 7.45 -0.36
N GLU A 15 -3.62 8.43 -1.08
CA GLU A 15 -5.01 8.38 -1.56
C GLU A 15 -5.05 8.80 -3.02
N GLY A 16 -5.98 8.22 -3.79
CA GLY A 16 -6.19 8.63 -5.17
C GLY A 16 -5.69 7.64 -6.22
N ALA A 17 -5.62 8.10 -7.46
CA ALA A 17 -5.31 7.29 -8.62
C ALA A 17 -3.89 6.69 -8.61
N SER A 18 -2.97 7.26 -7.82
CA SER A 18 -1.58 6.81 -7.71
C SER A 18 -1.41 5.58 -6.80
N VAL A 19 -2.39 5.27 -5.95
CA VAL A 19 -2.37 4.12 -5.04
C VAL A 19 -2.19 2.77 -5.76
N PRO A 20 -2.97 2.41 -6.81
CA PRO A 20 -2.78 1.15 -7.52
C PRO A 20 -1.40 1.05 -8.21
N ALA A 21 -0.92 2.15 -8.80
CA ALA A 21 0.41 2.20 -9.41
C ALA A 21 1.51 2.00 -8.36
N TYR A 22 1.36 2.62 -7.20
CA TYR A 22 2.31 2.49 -6.09
C TYR A 22 2.34 1.06 -5.53
N VAL A 23 1.18 0.44 -5.37
CA VAL A 23 1.07 -0.97 -4.95
C VAL A 23 1.79 -1.87 -5.93
N ALA A 24 1.47 -1.78 -7.22
CA ALA A 24 2.08 -2.62 -8.24
C ALA A 24 3.60 -2.40 -8.37
N ALA A 25 4.07 -1.17 -8.16
CA ALA A 25 5.46 -0.81 -8.32
C ALA A 25 6.32 -1.01 -7.07
N PHE A 26 5.79 -0.99 -5.84
CA PHE A 26 6.63 -0.96 -4.63
C PHE A 26 6.15 -1.88 -3.50
N LEU A 27 4.92 -2.38 -3.57
CA LEU A 27 4.38 -3.21 -2.51
C LEU A 27 4.24 -4.66 -2.95
N GLU A 28 4.58 -5.55 -2.04
CA GLU A 28 4.43 -6.99 -2.15
C GLU A 28 3.35 -7.42 -1.15
N GLY A 29 2.22 -7.94 -1.63
CA GLY A 29 1.16 -8.41 -0.72
C GLY A 29 -0.23 -8.51 -1.35
N GLY A 30 -1.04 -9.34 -0.71
CA GLY A 30 -2.41 -9.67 -1.09
C GLY A 30 -2.56 -11.14 -1.44
N ALA A 31 -2.59 -12.03 -0.44
CA ALA A 31 -2.91 -13.44 -0.66
C ALA A 31 -4.25 -13.53 -1.41
N ARG A 32 -4.25 -14.16 -2.60
CA ARG A 32 -5.46 -14.31 -3.43
C ARG A 32 -6.62 -15.02 -2.69
N SER A 33 -6.32 -15.73 -1.60
CA SER A 33 -7.25 -16.59 -0.89
C SER A 33 -8.04 -15.92 0.25
N ASN A 34 -7.55 -14.82 0.85
CA ASN A 34 -8.24 -14.16 1.97
C ASN A 34 -8.56 -12.69 1.63
N PRO A 35 -9.84 -12.28 1.58
CA PRO A 35 -10.21 -10.89 1.29
C PRO A 35 -9.68 -9.89 2.32
N GLU A 36 -9.56 -10.30 3.59
CA GLU A 36 -8.94 -9.49 4.65
C GLU A 36 -7.43 -9.31 4.47
N GLU A 37 -6.75 -10.32 3.93
CA GLU A 37 -5.31 -10.23 3.65
C GLU A 37 -4.99 -9.66 2.26
N LYS A 38 -5.98 -9.64 1.35
CA LYS A 38 -5.89 -9.00 0.03
C LYS A 38 -5.64 -7.49 0.13
N ASN A 39 -6.01 -6.91 1.26
CA ASN A 39 -5.81 -5.50 1.55
C ASN A 39 -4.51 -5.21 2.29
N ARG A 40 -3.71 -6.21 2.67
CA ARG A 40 -2.44 -6.03 3.36
C ARG A 40 -1.27 -6.14 2.40
N TYR A 41 -0.40 -5.15 2.49
CA TYR A 41 0.73 -4.96 1.60
C TYR A 41 2.00 -4.69 2.41
N ARG A 42 3.14 -5.15 1.92
CA ARG A 42 4.46 -4.91 2.53
C ARG A 42 5.35 -4.18 1.54
N CYS A 43 5.99 -3.10 1.96
CA CYS A 43 6.94 -2.41 1.10
C CYS A 43 8.20 -3.24 0.90
N ARG A 44 8.58 -3.48 -0.37
CA ARG A 44 9.79 -4.24 -0.71
C ARG A 44 11.09 -3.48 -0.42
N VAL A 45 11.03 -2.16 -0.25
CA VAL A 45 12.20 -1.30 -0.04
C VAL A 45 12.56 -1.19 1.44
N CYS A 46 11.59 -0.85 2.30
CA CYS A 46 11.85 -0.65 3.74
C CYS A 46 11.15 -1.67 4.66
N GLY A 47 10.34 -2.57 4.11
CA GLY A 47 9.61 -3.58 4.88
C GLY A 47 8.35 -3.08 5.63
N ARG A 48 7.99 -1.79 5.54
CA ARG A 48 6.80 -1.21 6.19
C ARG A 48 5.50 -1.85 5.72
N ARG A 49 4.51 -1.92 6.60
CA ARG A 49 3.21 -2.54 6.31
C ARG A 49 2.15 -1.49 5.99
N TRP A 50 1.36 -1.80 4.98
CA TRP A 50 0.33 -0.94 4.41
C TRP A 50 -0.99 -1.70 4.32
N GLU A 51 -2.09 -1.01 4.58
CA GLU A 51 -3.44 -1.51 4.43
C GLU A 51 -4.17 -0.68 3.38
N LYS A 52 -4.65 -1.34 2.32
CA LYS A 52 -5.51 -0.73 1.33
C LYS A 52 -6.92 -0.72 1.86
N ARG A 53 -7.44 0.47 2.17
CA ARG A 53 -8.87 0.68 2.32
C ARG A 53 -9.44 0.97 0.94
N ALA A 54 -10.06 -0.04 0.36
CA ALA A 54 -10.98 0.15 -0.74
C ALA A 54 -12.38 0.30 -0.14
N PRO A 55 -13.05 1.45 -0.30
CA PRO A 55 -14.49 1.52 -0.05
C PRO A 55 -15.22 0.58 -1.02
N GLU A 56 -16.20 -0.16 -0.52
CA GLU A 56 -16.97 -1.17 -1.26
C GLU A 56 -17.96 -0.54 -2.29
N GLY A 57 -17.62 0.59 -2.90
CA GLY A 57 -18.49 1.34 -3.81
C GLY A 57 -17.82 1.71 -5.14
N GLU A 58 -18.65 1.83 -6.17
CA GLU A 58 -18.30 1.97 -7.61
C GLU A 58 -17.43 3.20 -7.97
N GLU A 59 -17.24 4.16 -7.06
CA GLU A 59 -16.61 5.45 -7.39
C GLU A 59 -15.52 5.95 -6.43
N THR A 60 -15.13 5.17 -5.42
CA THR A 60 -14.31 5.76 -4.36
C THR A 60 -12.83 5.37 -4.45
N ARG A 61 -12.02 6.42 -4.59
CA ARG A 61 -10.57 6.37 -4.78
C ARG A 61 -9.94 5.45 -3.74
N PRO A 62 -9.07 4.52 -4.14
CA PRO A 62 -8.40 3.64 -3.20
C PRO A 62 -7.47 4.45 -2.31
N SER A 63 -7.40 4.08 -1.04
CA SER A 63 -6.52 4.69 -0.05
C SER A 63 -5.64 3.61 0.59
N LEU A 64 -4.37 3.92 0.80
CA LEU A 64 -3.39 3.10 1.51
C LEU A 64 -3.01 3.80 2.79
N VAL A 65 -3.12 3.10 3.91
CA VAL A 65 -2.77 3.60 5.24
C VAL A 65 -1.62 2.76 5.79
N ARG A 66 -0.62 3.40 6.39
CA ARG A 66 0.45 2.69 7.09
C ARG A 66 -0.09 2.04 8.37
N ILE A 67 0.21 0.76 8.58
CA ILE A 67 -0.23 -0.01 9.76
C ILE A 67 0.93 -0.52 10.64
N GLY A 68 2.18 -0.13 10.31
CA GLY A 68 3.39 -0.49 11.07
C GLY A 68 4.64 0.08 10.41
#